data_AF-A0A8J2FNW4-F1
#
_entry.id   AF-A0A8J2FNW4-F1
#
_cell.length_a   1.000
_cell.length_b   1.000
_cell.length_c   1.000
_cell.angle_alpha   90.00
_cell.angle_beta   90.00
_cell.angle_gamma   90.00
#
_symmetry.space_group_name_H-M   'P 1'
#
loop_
_entity.id
_entity.type
_entity.pdbx_description
1 polymer ?
#
loop_
_entity_poly.entity_id
_entity_poly.type
_entity_poly.pdbx_seq_one_letter_code
_entity_poly.pdbx_strand_id
1 'polypeptide(L)' 'MTPCLARAVGIDLNEDHRALAETDRFGNLVEIRRTRRNLYGKREKEAKAIFARARTEITRT' A
#
# COMPACT_ATOMS: atom_id res chain seq x y z
N MET A 1 -1.37 -22.32 22.58
CA MET A 1 -0.66 -21.10 22.11
C MET A 1 -0.65 -21.13 20.59
N THR A 2 -1.41 -20.26 19.93
CA THR A 2 -1.34 -20.09 18.48
C THR A 2 0.01 -19.47 18.12
N PRO A 3 0.80 -20.05 17.20
CA PRO A 3 2.07 -19.44 16.82
C PRO A 3 1.79 -18.10 16.13
N CYS A 4 2.42 -17.02 16.60
CA CYS A 4 2.49 -15.77 15.85
C CYS A 4 3.22 -16.06 14.53
N LEU A 5 2.47 -16.27 13.45
CA LEU A 5 3.02 -16.40 12.11
C LEU A 5 3.65 -15.05 11.74
N ALA A 6 4.98 -15.00 11.64
CA ALA A 6 5.67 -13.85 11.09
C ALA A 6 5.16 -13.61 9.66
N ARG A 7 4.74 -12.38 9.36
CA ARG A 7 4.34 -11.93 8.03
C ARG A 7 5.12 -10.66 7.73
N ALA A 8 5.52 -10.49 6.48
CA ALA A 8 6.20 -9.28 6.04
C ALA A 8 5.29 -8.49 5.12
N VAL A 9 5.32 -7.17 5.24
CA VAL A 9 4.59 -6.24 4.37
C VAL A 9 5.61 -5.37 3.65
N GLY A 10 5.68 -5.53 2.33
CA GLY A 10 6.41 -4.65 1.43
C GLY A 10 5.50 -3.53 0.95
N ILE A 11 5.97 -2.29 1.05
CA ILE A 11 5.24 -1.11 0.55
C ILE A 11 6.09 -0.43 -0.52
N ASP A 12 5.55 -0.36 -1.74
CA ASP A 12 6.12 0.37 -2.86
C ASP A 12 5.34 1.68 -3.07
N LEU A 13 6.05 2.80 -3.00
CA LEU A 13 5.49 4.15 -3.04
C LEU A 13 6.07 4.94 -4.21
N ASN A 14 5.42 4.84 -5.37
CA ASN A 14 5.78 5.61 -6.57
C ASN A 14 4.91 6.86 -6.76
N GLU A 15 5.24 7.71 -7.73
CA GLU A 15 4.46 8.92 -8.01
C GLU A 15 3.08 8.57 -8.61
N ASP A 16 3.06 7.61 -9.52
CA ASP A 16 1.91 7.18 -10.31
C ASP A 16 1.09 6.03 -9.66
N HIS A 17 1.67 5.27 -8.73
CA HIS A 17 0.97 4.18 -8.04
C HIS A 17 1.53 3.86 -6.65
N ARG A 18 0.74 3.12 -5.85
CA ARG A 18 1.22 2.38 -4.67
C ARG A 18 1.00 0.90 -4.90
N ALA A 19 1.92 0.09 -4.43
CA ALA A 19 1.68 -1.33 -4.24
C ALA A 19 1.97 -1.71 -2.78
N LEU A 20 1.11 -2.58 -2.24
CA LEU A 20 1.32 -3.25 -0.96
C LEU A 20 1.36 -4.74 -1.27
N ALA A 21 2.44 -5.40 -0.86
CA ALA A 21 2.62 -6.83 -1.00
C ALA A 21 2.79 -7.43 0.39
N GLU A 22 1.97 -8.41 0.72
CA GLU A 22 2.09 -9.17 1.95
C GLU A 22 2.65 -10.55 1.64
N THR A 23 3.67 -10.97 2.38
CA THR A 23 4.25 -12.30 2.25
C THR A 23 4.14 -13.07 3.56
N ASP A 24 4.04 -14.40 3.45
CA ASP A 24 4.16 -15.28 4.60
C ASP A 24 5.63 -15.36 5.10
N ARG A 25 5.85 -16.13 6.17
CA ARG A 25 7.19 -16.34 6.74
C ARG A 25 8.19 -17.05 5.81
N PHE A 26 7.70 -17.69 4.75
CA PHE A 26 8.52 -18.38 3.76
C PHE A 26 8.80 -17.50 2.53
N GLY A 27 8.27 -16.28 2.50
CA GLY A 27 8.39 -15.37 1.37
C GLY A 27 7.37 -15.61 0.26
N ASN A 28 6.35 -16.44 0.48
CA ASN A 28 5.28 -16.62 -0.50
C ASN A 28 4.36 -15.39 -0.47
N LEU A 29 4.00 -14.88 -1.66
CA LEU A 29 3.04 -13.79 -1.77
C LEU A 29 1.65 -14.26 -1.31
N VAL A 30 1.10 -13.57 -0.31
CA VAL A 30 -0.25 -13.83 0.22
C VAL A 30 -1.26 -12.90 -0.42
N GLU A 31 -0.96 -11.61 -0.47
CA GLU A 31 -1.84 -10.61 -1.06
C GLU A 31 -1.03 -9.50 -1.72
N ILE A 32 -1.55 -8.96 -2.83
CA ILE A 32 -1.05 -7.74 -3.43
C ILE A 32 -2.21 -6.77 -3.69
N ARG A 33 -2.06 -5.53 -3.23
CA ARG A 33 -2.99 -4.44 -3.51
C ARG A 33 -2.25 -3.34 -4.23
N ARG A 34 -2.77 -2.93 -5.39
CA ARG A 34 -2.22 -1.82 -6.16
C ARG A 34 -3.26 -0.75 -6.36
N THR A 35 -2.93 0.47 -5.96
CA THR A 35 -3.79 1.65 -6.16
C THR A 35 -3.06 2.63 -7.08
N ARG A 36 -3.62 2.87 -8.26
CA ARG A 36 -3.12 3.90 -9.18
C ARG A 36 -3.45 5.28 -8.63
N ARG A 37 -2.51 6.21 -8.72
CA ARG A 37 -2.66 7.61 -8.39
C ARG A 37 -2.56 8.41 -9.68
N ASN A 38 -3.71 8.85 -10.19
CA ASN A 38 -3.69 9.77 -11.33
C ASN A 38 -3.39 11.19 -10.82
N LEU A 39 -2.11 11.54 -10.78
CA LEU A 39 -1.65 12.90 -10.42
C LEU A 39 -1.54 13.82 -11.64
N TYR A 40 -1.70 13.29 -12.86
CA TYR A 40 -1.56 14.06 -14.08
C TYR A 40 -2.58 15.20 -14.15
N GLY A 41 -2.10 16.43 -14.36
CA GLY A 41 -2.91 17.64 -14.40
C GLY A 41 -3.49 18.07 -13.04
N LYS A 42 -3.10 17.43 -11.93
CA LYS A 42 -3.55 17.79 -10.58
C LYS A 42 -2.63 18.81 -9.94
N ARG A 43 -3.21 19.80 -9.26
CA ARG A 43 -2.44 20.76 -8.46
C ARG A 43 -2.00 20.14 -7.15
N GLU A 44 -0.97 20.71 -6.52
CA GLU A 44 -0.36 20.20 -5.29
C GLU A 44 -1.38 19.89 -4.17
N LYS A 45 -2.39 20.76 -3.99
CA LYS A 45 -3.47 20.54 -3.01
C LYS A 45 -4.31 19.30 -3.30
N GLU A 46 -4.60 19.02 -4.57
CA GLU A 46 -5.37 17.85 -5.00
C GLU A 46 -4.52 16.58 -4.88
N ALA A 47 -3.24 16.65 -5.22
CA ALA A 47 -2.29 15.56 -5.00
C ALA A 47 -2.23 15.21 -3.50
N LYS A 48 -2.04 16.21 -2.62
CA LYS A 48 -1.97 16.00 -1.16
C LYS A 48 -3.24 15.33 -0.60
N ALA A 49 -4.42 15.66 -1.13
CA ALA A 49 -5.67 15.02 -0.75
C ALA A 49 -5.73 13.53 -1.17
N ILE A 50 -5.27 13.20 -2.39
CA ILE A 50 -5.17 11.80 -2.87
C ILE A 50 -4.23 10.99 -1.98
N PHE A 51 -3.08 11.57 -1.62
CA PHE A 51 -2.11 10.94 -0.71
C PHE A 51 -2.68 10.75 0.71
N ALA A 52 -3.41 11.74 1.24
CA ALA A 52 -4.03 11.65 2.56
C ALA A 52 -5.11 10.56 2.64
N ARG A 53 -5.95 10.44 1.59
CA ARG A 53 -6.96 9.38 1.48
C ARG A 53 -6.34 7.98 1.36
N ALA A 54 -5.25 7.86 0.61
CA ALA A 54 -4.54 6.58 0.48
C ALA A 54 -3.94 6.09 1.82
N ARG A 55 -3.57 7.00 2.74
CA ARG A 55 -3.05 6.62 4.06
C ARG A 55 -4.08 5.86 4.89
N THR A 56 -5.36 6.20 4.77
CA THR A 56 -6.45 5.60 5.56
C THR A 56 -6.80 4.18 5.10
N GLU A 57 -6.49 3.83 3.85
CA GLU A 57 -6.71 2.48 3.32
C GLU A 57 -5.68 1.47 3.83
N ILE A 58 -4.44 1.91 4.06
CA ILE A 58 -3.36 1.05 4.58
C ILE A 58 -3.61 0.68 6.06
N THR A 59 -4.12 1.62 6.86
CA THR A 59 -4.35 1.41 8.31
C THR A 59 -5.53 0.49 8.63
N ARG A 60 -6.38 0.15 7.63
CA ARG A 60 -7.53 -0.76 7.82
C ARG A 60 -7.22 -2.23 7.51
N THR A 61 -5.97 -2.51 7.13
CA THR A 61 -5.39 -3.86 6.96
C THR A 61 -4.69 -4.26 8.23
#